data_AF-A0A401NZZ9-F1
#
_entry.id   AF-A0A401NZZ9-F1
#
_cell.length_a   1.000
_cell.length_b   1.000
_cell.length_c   1.000
_cell.angle_alpha   90.00
_cell.angle_beta   90.00
_cell.angle_gamma   90.00
#
_symmetry.space_group_name_H-M   'P 1'
#
loop_
_entity.id
_entity.type
_entity.pdbx_description
1 polymer ?
#
loop_
_entity_poly.entity_id
_entity_poly.type
_entity_poly.pdbx_seq_one_letter_code
_entity_poly.pdbx_strand_id
1 'polypeptide(L)'
;MHNILCPKALYVGIATLNSQTYVLTYIEDAVSQLLEFKEEFSKVGIARFLAEYFNSVQHGSHILFREFTFIIATPYNRASFIRMFWRCFRQIGKNGGKTFSVTLQEGW
;
A
#
# COMPACT_ATOMS: atom_id res chain seq x y z
N MET A 1 42.76 11.26 5.71
CA MET A 1 41.32 11.35 6.03
C MET A 1 40.53 11.32 4.73
N HIS A 2 40.01 10.16 4.32
CA HIS A 2 38.96 10.09 3.29
C HIS A 2 38.07 8.88 3.63
N ASN A 3 36.97 9.16 4.33
CA ASN A 3 35.90 8.18 4.56
C ASN A 3 35.10 8.04 3.26
N ILE A 4 35.47 7.08 2.42
CA ILE A 4 34.64 6.64 1.31
C ILE A 4 33.55 5.75 1.91
N LEU A 5 32.43 6.34 2.29
CA LEU A 5 31.21 5.59 2.63
C LEU A 5 30.85 4.70 1.44
N CYS A 6 30.87 3.39 1.65
CA CYS A 6 30.53 2.40 0.64
C CYS A 6 29.11 2.69 0.08
N PRO A 7 28.89 2.63 -1.25
CA PRO A 7 27.58 2.90 -1.87
C PRO A 7 26.42 2.09 -1.27
N LYS A 8 26.71 0.88 -0.75
CA LYS A 8 25.74 0.05 -0.05
C LYS A 8 25.24 0.67 1.25
N ALA A 9 26.10 1.33 2.01
CA ALA A 9 25.70 2.01 3.25
C ALA A 9 24.83 3.24 2.97
N LEU A 10 25.08 3.95 1.86
CA LEU A 10 24.25 5.05 1.40
C LEU A 10 22.88 4.55 0.91
N TYR A 11 22.83 3.48 0.12
CA TYR A 11 21.58 2.87 -0.35
C TYR A 11 20.74 2.31 0.80
N VAL A 12 21.36 1.61 1.75
CA VAL A 12 20.69 1.10 2.95
C VAL A 12 20.20 2.27 3.81
N GLY A 13 20.99 3.34 3.97
CA GLY A 13 20.60 4.54 4.72
C GLY A 13 19.43 5.30 4.09
N ILE A 14 19.38 5.40 2.76
CA ILE A 14 18.26 6.02 2.03
C ILE A 14 17.02 5.10 2.07
N ALA A 15 17.20 3.77 1.94
CA ALA A 15 16.11 2.80 2.04
C ALA A 15 15.51 2.74 3.46
N THR A 16 16.32 2.86 4.52
CA THR A 16 15.83 2.91 5.90
C THR A 16 15.15 4.24 6.21
N LEU A 17 15.66 5.37 5.73
CA LEU A 17 14.97 6.67 5.82
C LEU A 17 13.58 6.61 5.18
N ASN A 18 13.49 6.02 3.99
CA ASN A 18 12.23 5.90 3.25
C ASN A 18 11.26 4.94 3.92
N SER A 19 11.74 3.86 4.54
CA SER A 19 10.88 2.89 5.24
C SER A 19 10.16 3.52 6.44
N GLN A 20 10.82 4.40 7.20
CA GLN A 20 10.18 5.14 8.29
C GLN A 20 9.10 6.09 7.76
N THR A 21 9.37 6.80 6.65
CA THR A 21 8.39 7.69 6.01
C THR A 21 7.13 6.95 5.56
N TYR A 22 7.25 5.72 5.04
CA TYR A 22 6.09 4.93 4.61
C TYR A 22 5.27 4.39 5.78
N VAL A 23 5.91 4.03 6.88
CA VAL A 23 5.19 3.62 8.11
C VAL A 23 4.38 4.79 8.66
N LEU A 24 4.94 6.01 8.65
CA LEU A 24 4.21 7.21 9.07
C LEU A 24 2.97 7.46 8.21
N THR A 25 3.03 7.25 6.88
CA THR A 25 1.84 7.33 6.01
C THR A 25 0.70 6.42 6.48
N TYR A 26 1.02 5.20 6.94
CA TYR A 26 -0.02 4.28 7.42
C TYR A 26 -0.54 4.65 8.80
N ILE A 27 0.31 5.16 9.69
CA ILE A 27 -0.08 5.62 11.03
C ILE A 27 -0.97 6.85 10.92
N GLU A 28 -0.58 7.85 10.13
CA GLU A 28 -1.36 9.06 9.86
C GLU A 28 -2.74 8.71 9.31
N ASP A 29 -2.79 7.84 8.29
CA ASP A 29 -4.06 7.41 7.70
C ASP A 29 -4.95 6.63 8.70
N ALA A 30 -4.37 5.70 9.47
CA ALA A 30 -5.12 4.95 10.48
C ALA A 30 -5.72 5.89 11.54
N VAL A 31 -4.93 6.86 12.02
CA VAL A 31 -5.37 7.83 13.03
C VAL A 31 -6.41 8.78 12.45
N SER A 32 -6.25 9.27 11.22
CA SER A 32 -7.25 10.10 10.54
C SER A 32 -8.60 9.39 10.43
N GLN A 33 -8.61 8.14 9.96
CA GLN A 33 -9.83 7.33 9.87
C GLN A 33 -10.43 7.07 11.26
N LEU A 34 -9.60 6.73 12.26
CA LEU A 34 -10.08 6.50 13.62
C LEU A 34 -10.74 7.75 14.22
N LEU A 35 -10.18 8.93 13.96
CA LEU A 35 -10.70 10.20 14.45
C LEU A 35 -12.00 10.61 13.74
N GLU A 36 -12.15 10.26 12.46
CA GLU A 36 -13.37 10.50 11.68
C GLU A 36 -14.57 9.71 12.25
N PHE A 37 -14.35 8.49 12.73
CA PHE A 37 -15.39 7.60 13.28
C PHE A 37 -15.35 7.47 14.82
N LYS A 38 -14.66 8.37 15.52
CA LYS A 38 -14.33 8.24 16.96
C LYS A 38 -15.54 8.08 17.89
N GLU A 39 -16.71 8.57 17.50
CA GLU A 39 -17.94 8.51 18.30
C GLU A 39 -18.56 7.11 18.30
N GLU A 40 -18.15 6.25 17.37
CA GLU A 40 -18.67 4.89 17.21
C GLU A 40 -17.83 3.84 17.98
N PHE A 41 -16.67 4.22 18.52
CA PHE A 41 -15.73 3.26 19.12
C PHE A 41 -15.63 3.35 20.65
N SER A 42 -15.90 2.22 21.31
CA SER A 42 -15.40 1.97 22.68
C SER A 42 -13.88 1.75 22.66
N LYS A 43 -13.19 1.79 23.81
CA LYS A 43 -11.73 1.54 23.90
C LYS A 43 -11.30 0.20 23.26
N VAL A 44 -12.12 -0.84 23.39
CA VAL A 44 -11.90 -2.15 22.73
C VAL A 44 -12.04 -2.03 21.21
N GLY A 45 -12.94 -1.15 20.74
CA GLY A 45 -13.12 -0.82 19.34
C GLY A 45 -11.88 -0.20 18.68
N ILE A 46 -11.15 0.66 19.42
CA ILE A 46 -9.92 1.30 18.91
C ILE A 46 -8.84 0.26 18.59
N ALA A 47 -8.56 -0.64 19.54
CA ALA A 47 -7.55 -1.68 19.36
C ALA A 47 -7.92 -2.63 18.21
N ARG A 48 -9.20 -2.99 18.10
CA ARG A 48 -9.70 -3.82 16.99
C ARG A 48 -9.57 -3.10 15.65
N PHE A 49 -9.96 -1.83 15.57
CA PHE A 49 -9.83 -1.03 14.35
C PHE A 49 -8.38 -0.98 13.86
N LEU A 50 -7.44 -0.67 14.75
CA LEU A 50 -6.01 -0.62 14.38
C LEU A 50 -5.51 -1.98 13.92
N ALA A 51 -5.90 -3.07 14.59
CA ALA A 51 -5.54 -4.43 14.18
C ALA A 51 -6.09 -4.76 12.78
N GLU A 52 -7.35 -4.45 12.50
CA GLU A 52 -7.99 -4.67 11.20
C GLU A 52 -7.35 -3.81 10.09
N TYR A 53 -7.06 -2.54 10.39
CA TYR A 53 -6.40 -1.64 9.45
C TYR A 53 -5.02 -2.16 9.06
N PHE A 54 -4.14 -2.46 10.03
CA PHE A 54 -2.79 -2.96 9.71
C PHE A 54 -2.82 -4.36 9.09
N ASN A 55 -3.79 -5.20 9.44
CA ASN A 55 -4.03 -6.46 8.75
C ASN A 55 -4.38 -6.22 7.27
N SER A 56 -5.20 -5.21 6.97
CA SER A 56 -5.53 -4.84 5.59
C SER A 56 -4.31 -4.33 4.80
N VAL A 57 -3.41 -3.57 5.45
CA VAL A 57 -2.14 -3.13 4.86
C VAL A 57 -1.26 -4.34 4.56
N GLN A 58 -1.10 -5.25 5.51
CA GLN A 58 -0.30 -6.47 5.32
C GLN A 58 -0.80 -7.31 4.13
N HIS A 59 -2.13 -7.37 3.91
CA HIS A 59 -2.73 -8.11 2.80
C HIS A 59 -2.87 -7.28 1.50
N GLY A 60 -2.57 -5.99 1.55
CA GLY A 60 -2.68 -5.08 0.41
C GLY A 60 -4.11 -4.76 -0.01
N SER A 61 -5.11 -4.96 0.87
CA SER A 61 -6.52 -4.62 0.62
C SER A 61 -6.88 -3.20 1.05
N HIS A 62 -6.01 -2.54 1.83
CA HIS A 62 -6.15 -1.15 2.28
C HIS A 62 -6.27 -0.12 1.15
N ILE A 63 -5.96 -0.51 -0.09
CA ILE A 63 -6.08 0.33 -1.30
C ILE A 63 -7.51 0.48 -1.81
N LEU A 64 -8.47 -0.29 -1.28
CA LEU A 64 -9.85 -0.27 -1.75
C LEU A 64 -10.54 1.00 -1.26
N PHE A 65 -11.31 1.65 -2.15
CA PHE A 65 -12.04 2.90 -1.85
C PHE A 65 -11.14 4.05 -1.36
N ARG A 66 -9.92 4.13 -1.90
CA ARG A 66 -8.95 5.17 -1.56
C ARG A 66 -8.76 6.15 -2.70
N GLU A 67 -8.52 7.41 -2.33
CA GLU A 67 -8.11 8.47 -3.25
C GLU A 67 -6.79 8.14 -3.95
N PHE A 68 -6.64 8.61 -5.20
CA PHE A 68 -5.46 8.34 -6.01
C PHE A 68 -4.16 8.85 -5.34
N THR A 69 -4.24 9.97 -4.63
CA THR A 69 -3.11 10.53 -3.86
C THR A 69 -2.56 9.54 -2.84
N PHE A 70 -3.43 8.78 -2.17
CA PHE A 70 -3.00 7.74 -1.24
C PHE A 70 -2.37 6.55 -1.95
N ILE A 71 -2.90 6.17 -3.12
CA ILE A 71 -2.38 5.05 -3.92
C ILE A 71 -0.93 5.30 -4.35
N ILE A 72 -0.59 6.53 -4.72
CA ILE A 72 0.77 6.87 -5.18
C ILE A 72 1.76 7.16 -4.04
N ALA A 73 1.27 7.37 -2.80
CA ALA A 73 2.06 7.81 -1.65
C ALA A 73 3.22 6.86 -1.28
N THR A 74 3.05 5.55 -1.47
CA THR A 74 4.12 4.58 -1.17
C THR A 74 4.31 3.57 -2.31
N PRO A 75 5.51 3.01 -2.51
CA PRO A 75 5.74 1.93 -3.47
C PRO A 75 4.83 0.71 -3.21
N TYR A 76 4.56 0.40 -1.95
CA TYR A 76 3.72 -0.72 -1.56
C TYR A 76 2.23 -0.49 -1.88
N ASN A 77 1.74 0.75 -1.76
CA ASN A 77 0.38 1.11 -2.16
C ASN A 77 0.18 0.91 -3.66
N ARG A 78 1.11 1.41 -4.48
CA ARG A 78 1.09 1.23 -5.94
C ARG A 78 1.08 -0.24 -6.33
N ALA A 79 1.97 -1.04 -5.73
CA ALA A 79 2.02 -2.48 -6.00
C ALA A 79 0.71 -3.19 -5.60
N SER A 80 0.15 -2.84 -4.43
CA SER A 80 -1.11 -3.40 -3.95
C SER A 80 -2.29 -3.05 -4.85
N PHE A 81 -2.35 -1.79 -5.32
CA PHE A 81 -3.36 -1.34 -6.28
C PHE A 81 -3.28 -2.14 -7.59
N ILE A 82 -2.10 -2.26 -8.19
CA ILE A 82 -1.90 -3.02 -9.44
C ILE A 82 -2.33 -4.48 -9.26
N ARG A 83 -1.94 -5.12 -8.14
CA ARG A 83 -2.35 -6.50 -7.84
C ARG A 83 -3.86 -6.65 -7.74
N MET A 84 -4.53 -5.73 -7.03
CA MET A 84 -5.99 -5.76 -6.89
C MET A 84 -6.68 -5.51 -8.22
N PHE A 85 -6.22 -4.51 -8.98
CA PHE A 85 -6.71 -4.18 -10.31
C PHE A 85 -6.66 -5.42 -11.21
N TRP A 86 -5.49 -6.07 -11.32
CA TRP A 86 -5.35 -7.30 -12.09
C TRP A 86 -6.23 -8.43 -11.60
N ARG A 87 -6.44 -8.56 -10.28
CA ARG A 87 -7.34 -9.57 -9.71
C ARG A 87 -8.78 -9.35 -10.19
N CYS A 88 -9.27 -8.11 -10.14
CA CYS A 88 -10.61 -7.75 -10.62
C CYS A 88 -10.75 -7.98 -12.14
N PHE A 89 -9.78 -7.54 -12.94
CA PHE A 89 -9.81 -7.73 -14.40
C PHE A 89 -9.78 -9.20 -14.81
N ARG A 90 -8.97 -10.05 -14.15
CA ARG A 90 -8.96 -11.50 -14.40
C ARG A 90 -10.30 -12.15 -14.06
N GLN A 91 -10.96 -11.70 -12.99
CA GLN A 91 -12.29 -12.22 -12.63
C GLN A 91 -13.34 -11.83 -13.67
N ILE A 92 -13.29 -10.60 -14.19
CA ILE A 92 -14.17 -10.16 -15.28
C ILE A 92 -13.94 -10.98 -16.55
N GLY A 93 -12.69 -11.21 -16.94
CA GLY A 93 -12.35 -12.03 -18.13
C GLY A 93 -12.79 -13.49 -18.01
N LYS A 94 -12.71 -14.08 -16.80
CA LYS A 94 -13.20 -15.43 -16.52
C LYS A 94 -14.73 -15.53 -16.58
N ASN A 95 -15.45 -14.49 -16.19
CA ASN A 95 -16.91 -14.48 -16.17
C ASN A 95 -17.53 -14.00 -17.51
N GLY A 96 -16.74 -13.39 -18.40
CA GLY A 96 -17.21 -12.77 -19.65
C GLY A 96 -16.81 -13.48 -20.96
N GLY A 97 -16.17 -14.66 -20.90
CA GLY A 97 -15.83 -15.47 -22.09
C GLY A 97 -14.81 -14.86 -23.06
N LYS A 98 -14.24 -13.69 -22.75
CA LYS A 98 -13.16 -13.06 -23.53
C LYS A 98 -11.92 -12.94 -22.66
N THR A 99 -11.00 -13.88 -22.83
CA THR A 99 -9.66 -13.82 -22.29
C THR A 99 -8.97 -12.59 -22.88
N PHE A 100 -8.89 -11.49 -22.14
CA PHE A 100 -7.95 -10.42 -22.43
C PHE A 100 -6.56 -10.93 -22.07
N SER A 101 -5.92 -11.65 -22.98
CA SER A 101 -4.47 -11.78 -22.97
C SER A 101 -3.91 -10.41 -23.31
N VAL A 102 -3.55 -9.65 -22.27
CA VAL A 102 -2.63 -8.53 -22.44
C VAL A 102 -1.28 -9.16 -22.78
N THR A 103 -1.06 -9.40 -24.06
CA THR A 103 0.27 -9.67 -24.58
C THR A 103 1.06 -8.40 -24.33
N LEU A 104 2.00 -8.43 -23.39
CA LEU A 104 3.07 -7.44 -23.35
C LEU A 104 3.79 -7.56 -24.69
N GLN A 105 3.44 -6.70 -25.65
CA GLN A 105 4.37 -6.44 -26.75
C GLN A 105 5.53 -5.67 -26.11
N GLU A 106 6.62 -6.39 -25.85
CA GLU A 106 7.91 -5.75 -25.63
C GLU A 106 8.27 -5.00 -26.91
N GLY A 107 8.23 -3.67 -26.83
CA GLY A 107 8.81 -2.77 -27.80
C GLY A 107 9.90 -1.95 -27.11
N TRP A 108 11.13 -2.44 -27.21
CA TRP A 108 12.34 -1.63 -27.25
C TRP A 108 12.87 -1.68 -28.68
#